data_AF-A0A7G5Z3E9-F1
#
_entry.id   AF-A0A7G5Z3E9-F1
#
_cell.length_a   1.000
_cell.length_b   1.000
_cell.length_c   1.000
_cell.angle_alpha   90.00
_cell.angle_beta   90.00
_cell.angle_gamma   90.00
#
_symmetry.space_group_name_H-M   'P 1'
#
loop_
_entity.id
_entity.type
_entity.pdbx_description
1 polymer ?
#
loop_
_entity_poly.entity_id
_entity_poly.type
_entity_poly.pdbx_seq_one_letter_code
_entity_poly.pdbx_strand_id
1 'polypeptide(L)'
;MTMLALGWSLAAAAQAPTGDGFDALVGGWTCDGYFVKSGKKIASVLDIRRDAASRALIVRHDDSAPNIYHALEIWTSTKGAPPFRAAIANDSGMRWYVSAGWIGDTLTWSRPDSTKPEEQFVYTLNRVAGTLQIDWLIARDGAAPTLGDRLTCRRR
;
A
#
# COMPACT_ATOMS: atom_id res chain seq x y z
N MET A 1 -51.81 -24.03 20.79
CA MET A 1 -51.20 -24.13 19.45
C MET A 1 -50.60 -22.77 19.14
N THR A 2 -49.32 -22.57 19.45
CA THR A 2 -48.67 -21.26 19.45
C THR A 2 -47.66 -21.24 18.31
N MET A 3 -47.91 -20.45 17.27
CA MET A 3 -46.98 -20.28 16.15
C MET A 3 -45.89 -19.29 16.54
N LEU A 4 -44.63 -19.74 16.51
CA LEU A 4 -43.46 -18.86 16.49
C LEU A 4 -43.23 -18.38 15.05
N ALA A 5 -43.34 -17.08 14.83
CA ALA A 5 -42.89 -16.44 13.59
C ALA A 5 -41.37 -16.23 13.67
N LEU A 6 -40.62 -16.90 12.80
CA LEU A 6 -39.20 -16.63 12.59
C LEU A 6 -39.06 -15.36 11.73
N GLY A 7 -38.65 -14.26 12.35
CA GLY A 7 -38.24 -13.05 11.64
C GLY A 7 -36.85 -13.24 11.04
N TRP A 8 -36.77 -13.32 9.71
CA TRP A 8 -35.49 -13.22 9.00
C TRP A 8 -35.10 -11.75 8.87
N SER A 9 -34.08 -11.34 9.62
CA SER A 9 -33.40 -10.07 9.37
C SER A 9 -32.51 -10.23 8.13
N LEU A 10 -32.88 -9.55 7.05
CA LEU A 10 -32.01 -9.37 5.90
C LEU A 10 -30.88 -8.42 6.32
N ALA A 11 -29.69 -8.97 6.58
CA ALA A 11 -28.49 -8.17 6.67
C ALA A 11 -28.23 -7.52 5.30
N ALA A 12 -28.24 -6.19 5.25
CA ALA A 12 -27.86 -5.45 4.05
C ALA A 12 -26.38 -5.78 3.76
N ALA A 13 -26.11 -6.48 2.65
CA ALA A 13 -24.76 -6.66 2.15
C ALA A 13 -24.21 -5.27 1.79
N ALA A 14 -23.18 -4.82 2.50
CA ALA A 14 -22.46 -3.61 2.13
C ALA A 14 -21.97 -3.76 0.68
N GLN A 15 -22.41 -2.88 -0.22
CA GLN A 15 -21.86 -2.82 -1.57
C GLN A 15 -20.34 -2.68 -1.46
N ALA A 16 -19.61 -3.56 -2.15
CA ALA A 16 -18.17 -3.40 -2.32
C ALA A 16 -17.91 -2.00 -2.94
N PRO A 17 -16.87 -1.28 -2.49
CA PRO A 17 -16.50 -0.02 -3.10
C PRO A 17 -16.39 -0.21 -4.62
N THR A 18 -17.05 0.65 -5.38
CA THR A 18 -16.89 0.65 -6.83
C THR A 18 -15.52 1.24 -7.15
N GLY A 19 -14.62 0.43 -7.73
CA GLY A 19 -13.27 0.85 -8.14
C GLY A 19 -12.15 0.33 -7.23
N ASP A 20 -10.91 0.67 -7.59
CA ASP A 20 -9.69 0.13 -6.96
C ASP A 20 -9.33 0.80 -5.61
N GLY A 21 -10.07 1.83 -5.21
CA GLY A 21 -9.86 2.55 -3.96
C GLY A 21 -8.59 3.41 -3.91
N PHE A 22 -7.79 3.48 -4.98
CA PHE A 22 -6.51 4.22 -4.97
C PHE A 22 -6.70 5.73 -4.96
N ASP A 23 -7.88 6.25 -5.27
CA ASP A 23 -8.14 7.70 -5.30
C ASP A 23 -7.88 8.36 -3.94
N ALA A 24 -8.00 7.60 -2.85
CA ALA A 24 -7.68 8.08 -1.51
C ALA A 24 -6.18 8.37 -1.30
N LEU A 25 -5.30 7.82 -2.14
CA LEU A 25 -3.85 8.03 -2.09
C LEU A 25 -3.39 9.19 -2.98
N VAL A 26 -4.15 9.53 -4.03
CA VAL A 26 -3.78 10.57 -5.01
C VAL A 26 -3.50 11.90 -4.31
N GLY A 27 -2.39 12.55 -4.65
CA GLY A 27 -1.93 13.83 -4.11
C GLY A 27 -0.46 13.81 -3.67
N GLY A 28 -0.02 14.91 -3.07
CA GLY A 28 1.31 15.04 -2.47
C GLY A 28 1.30 14.66 -0.99
N TRP A 29 2.39 14.02 -0.55
CA TRP A 29 2.61 13.64 0.83
C TRP A 29 4.02 14.01 1.28
N THR A 30 4.15 14.50 2.50
CA THR A 30 5.43 14.62 3.21
C THR A 30 5.46 13.58 4.32
N CYS A 31 6.56 12.85 4.41
CA CYS A 31 6.70 11.72 5.32
C CYS A 31 7.94 11.86 6.19
N ASP A 32 7.81 11.40 7.43
CA ASP A 32 8.91 11.22 8.37
C ASP A 32 8.91 9.78 8.85
N GLY A 33 10.10 9.22 9.07
CA GLY A 33 10.24 7.82 9.40
C GLY A 33 11.57 7.43 10.02
N TYR A 34 11.79 6.13 10.11
CA TYR A 34 13.02 5.55 10.64
C TYR A 34 13.22 4.10 10.18
N PHE A 35 14.49 3.70 10.09
CA PHE A 35 14.87 2.29 9.99
C PHE A 35 14.81 1.63 11.38
N VAL A 36 14.07 0.53 11.51
CA VAL A 36 13.85 -0.15 12.80
C VAL A 36 15.16 -0.61 13.45
N LYS A 37 16.07 -1.20 12.67
CA LYS A 37 17.31 -1.78 13.20
C LYS A 37 18.32 -0.72 13.70
N SER A 38 18.40 0.43 13.04
CA SER A 38 19.43 1.44 13.31
C SER A 38 18.90 2.70 13.99
N GLY A 39 17.59 2.93 13.99
CA GLY A 39 16.96 4.16 14.45
C GLY A 39 17.25 5.38 13.56
N LYS A 40 18.02 5.22 12.47
CA LYS A 40 18.32 6.31 11.53
C LYS A 40 17.03 6.87 10.96
N LYS A 41 16.92 8.19 10.94
CA LYS A 41 15.76 8.91 10.42
C LYS A 41 15.67 8.85 8.90
N ILE A 42 14.45 8.87 8.42
CA ILE A 42 14.07 8.98 7.02
C ILE A 42 13.16 10.20 6.90
N ALA A 43 13.37 11.01 5.88
CA ALA A 43 12.46 12.08 5.49
C ALA A 43 12.18 11.91 4.01
N SER A 44 10.92 11.98 3.60
CA SER A 44 10.51 11.60 2.25
C SER A 44 9.37 12.45 1.73
N VAL A 45 9.23 12.50 0.41
CA VAL A 45 8.08 13.06 -0.29
C VAL A 45 7.53 12.02 -1.23
N LEU A 46 6.19 11.89 -1.24
CA LEU A 46 5.47 11.12 -2.24
C LEU A 46 4.66 12.05 -3.14
N ASP A 47 4.70 11.79 -4.43
CA ASP A 47 3.78 12.39 -5.40
C ASP A 47 3.03 11.27 -6.11
N ILE A 48 1.73 11.18 -5.84
CA ILE A 48 0.86 10.10 -6.30
C ILE A 48 -0.17 10.69 -7.27
N ARG A 49 -0.16 10.22 -8.51
CA ARG A 49 -1.07 10.69 -9.56
C ARG A 49 -1.78 9.53 -10.21
N ARG A 50 -3.03 9.75 -10.64
CA ARG A 50 -3.69 8.81 -11.55
C ARG A 50 -3.49 9.28 -12.98
N ASP A 51 -2.97 8.40 -13.82
CA ASP A 51 -2.94 8.62 -15.27
C ASP A 51 -4.37 8.51 -15.83
N ALA A 52 -4.78 9.49 -16.63
CA ALA A 52 -6.16 9.58 -17.09
C ALA A 52 -6.53 8.48 -18.10
N ALA A 53 -5.60 8.14 -18.99
CA ALA A 53 -5.84 7.22 -20.11
C ALA A 53 -5.76 5.76 -19.68
N SER A 54 -4.68 5.38 -19.01
CA SER A 54 -4.46 4.00 -18.53
C SER A 54 -5.18 3.71 -17.22
N ARG A 55 -5.60 4.74 -16.48
CA ARG A 55 -6.12 4.66 -15.10
C ARG A 55 -5.10 4.13 -14.09
N ALA A 56 -3.84 3.92 -14.48
CA ALA A 56 -2.79 3.50 -13.57
C ALA A 56 -2.49 4.58 -12.53
N LEU A 57 -2.07 4.17 -11.34
CA LEU A 57 -1.46 5.06 -10.36
C LEU A 57 0.04 5.16 -10.67
N ILE A 58 0.56 6.37 -10.71
CA ILE A 58 1.99 6.67 -10.79
C ILE A 58 2.38 7.21 -9.43
N VAL A 59 3.32 6.54 -8.77
CA VAL A 59 3.85 6.95 -7.45
C VAL A 59 5.31 7.32 -7.66
N ARG A 60 5.68 8.53 -7.23
CA ARG A 60 7.08 8.94 -7.08
C ARG A 60 7.39 9.01 -5.60
N HIS A 61 8.47 8.37 -5.20
CA HIS A 61 8.95 8.31 -3.83
C HIS A 61 10.38 8.83 -3.80
N ASP A 62 10.60 9.92 -3.06
CA ASP A 62 11.88 10.60 -2.97
C ASP A 62 12.28 10.82 -1.50
N ASP A 63 13.23 10.02 -1.01
CA ASP A 63 13.86 10.25 0.28
C ASP A 63 14.93 11.35 0.19
N SER A 64 15.01 12.16 1.24
CA SER A 64 15.99 13.20 1.42
C SER A 64 17.24 12.70 2.13
N ALA A 65 18.35 13.41 1.95
CA ALA A 65 19.62 13.10 2.61
C ALA A 65 19.47 12.98 4.15
N PRO A 66 20.26 12.12 4.82
CA PRO A 66 21.46 11.44 4.31
C PRO A 66 21.21 10.08 3.63
N ASN A 67 20.01 9.50 3.76
CA ASN A 67 19.69 8.20 3.15
C ASN A 67 18.81 8.46 1.93
N ILE A 68 19.42 8.56 0.75
CA ILE A 68 18.69 8.85 -0.49
C ILE A 68 18.15 7.54 -1.06
N TYR A 69 16.86 7.54 -1.33
CA TYR A 69 16.13 6.50 -2.04
C TYR A 69 15.22 7.20 -3.03
N HIS A 70 15.24 6.72 -4.28
CA HIS A 70 14.34 7.21 -5.33
C HIS A 70 13.65 6.01 -5.95
N ALA A 71 12.32 6.06 -6.00
CA ALA A 71 11.54 5.08 -6.72
C ALA A 71 10.43 5.70 -7.57
N LEU A 72 10.21 5.06 -8.73
CA LEU A 72 9.06 5.27 -9.57
C LEU A 72 8.24 3.98 -9.58
N GLU A 73 6.95 4.11 -9.28
CA GLU A 73 6.03 2.98 -9.22
C GLU A 73 4.84 3.19 -10.14
N ILE A 74 4.37 2.09 -10.73
CA ILE A 74 3.15 2.04 -11.53
C ILE A 74 2.26 0.97 -10.95
N TRP A 75 1.07 1.36 -10.46
CA TRP A 75 0.10 0.44 -9.88
C TRP A 75 -1.15 0.37 -10.75
N THR A 76 -1.67 -0.85 -10.91
CA THR A 76 -2.83 -1.11 -11.75
C THR A 76 -3.78 -2.11 -11.09
N SER A 77 -5.04 -2.00 -11.46
CA SER A 77 -6.08 -2.97 -11.15
C SER A 77 -6.70 -3.49 -12.45
N THR A 78 -7.17 -4.73 -12.46
CA THR A 78 -7.93 -5.24 -13.61
C THR A 78 -9.39 -4.90 -13.40
N LYS A 79 -9.95 -4.01 -14.24
CA LYS A 79 -11.35 -3.55 -14.13
C LYS A 79 -11.71 -2.97 -12.75
N GLY A 80 -10.75 -2.34 -12.07
CA GLY A 80 -11.00 -1.75 -10.75
C GLY A 80 -11.04 -2.76 -9.60
N ALA A 81 -10.76 -4.04 -9.85
CA ALA A 81 -10.84 -5.10 -8.85
C ALA A 81 -9.47 -5.77 -8.62
N PRO A 82 -9.25 -6.36 -7.43
CA PRO A 82 -8.08 -7.18 -7.18
C PRO A 82 -8.07 -8.46 -8.05
N PRO A 83 -6.90 -9.09 -8.27
CA PRO A 83 -5.61 -8.70 -7.72
C PRO A 83 -5.07 -7.43 -8.38
N PHE A 84 -4.45 -6.57 -7.56
CA PHE A 84 -3.73 -5.42 -8.07
C PHE A 84 -2.28 -5.82 -8.40
N ARG A 85 -1.65 -5.06 -9.30
CA ARG A 85 -0.26 -5.28 -9.71
C ARG A 85 0.51 -3.98 -9.63
N ALA A 86 1.75 -4.07 -9.16
CA ALA A 86 2.67 -2.95 -9.11
C ALA A 86 4.01 -3.30 -9.76
N ALA A 87 4.57 -2.33 -10.48
CA ALA A 87 5.96 -2.32 -10.92
C ALA A 87 6.67 -1.20 -10.14
N ILE A 88 7.75 -1.51 -9.44
CA ILE A 88 8.53 -0.55 -8.64
C ILE A 88 9.97 -0.57 -9.16
N ALA A 89 10.42 0.58 -9.68
CA ALA A 89 11.79 0.77 -10.16
C ALA A 89 12.56 1.69 -9.23
N ASN A 90 13.80 1.32 -8.93
CA ASN A 90 14.80 2.17 -8.28
C ASN A 90 16.19 1.93 -8.90
N ASP A 91 17.25 2.46 -8.28
CA ASP A 91 18.65 2.28 -8.69
C ASP A 91 19.11 0.81 -8.79
N SER A 92 18.42 -0.08 -8.10
CA SER A 92 18.68 -1.52 -8.05
C SER A 92 17.89 -2.31 -9.12
N GLY A 93 17.12 -1.62 -9.96
CA GLY A 93 16.33 -2.19 -11.05
C GLY A 93 14.82 -2.24 -10.77
N MET A 94 14.10 -2.99 -11.62
CA MET A 94 12.64 -3.14 -11.57
C MET A 94 12.22 -4.37 -10.77
N ARG A 95 11.21 -4.23 -9.91
CA ARG A 95 10.59 -5.29 -9.12
C ARG A 95 9.08 -5.30 -9.33
N TRP A 96 8.48 -6.48 -9.28
CA TRP A 96 7.04 -6.69 -9.48
C TRP A 96 6.38 -7.17 -8.20
N TYR A 97 5.20 -6.63 -7.91
CA TYR A 97 4.42 -6.97 -6.73
C TYR A 97 2.96 -7.24 -7.10
N VAL A 98 2.30 -7.98 -6.23
CA VAL A 98 0.87 -8.25 -6.30
C VAL A 98 0.20 -7.84 -4.99
N SER A 99 -1.07 -7.48 -5.06
CA SER A 99 -1.90 -7.26 -3.89
C SER A 99 -3.24 -7.98 -4.05
N ALA A 100 -3.73 -8.55 -2.95
CA ALA A 100 -5.09 -9.08 -2.88
C ALA A 100 -6.16 -7.97 -2.81
N GLY A 101 -5.75 -6.70 -2.78
CA GLY A 101 -6.62 -5.54 -2.63
C GLY A 101 -6.60 -4.97 -1.22
N TRP A 102 -7.52 -4.04 -0.97
CA TRP A 102 -7.69 -3.43 0.35
C TRP A 102 -8.35 -4.39 1.33
N ILE A 103 -7.78 -4.52 2.53
CA ILE A 103 -8.41 -5.14 3.70
C ILE A 103 -8.63 -4.05 4.73
N GLY A 104 -9.87 -3.57 4.82
CA GLY A 104 -10.18 -2.34 5.55
C GLY A 104 -9.40 -1.17 4.96
N ASP A 105 -8.57 -0.54 5.79
CA ASP A 105 -7.73 0.60 5.42
C ASP A 105 -6.29 0.23 5.03
N THR A 106 -6.01 -1.06 4.88
CA THR A 106 -4.66 -1.57 4.59
C THR A 106 -4.58 -2.15 3.18
N LEU A 107 -3.58 -1.70 2.42
CA LEU A 107 -3.17 -2.26 1.14
C LEU A 107 -1.76 -2.84 1.28
N THR A 108 -1.62 -4.15 1.00
CA THR A 108 -0.32 -4.83 1.06
C THR A 108 0.14 -5.23 -0.33
N TRP A 109 1.33 -4.80 -0.71
CA TRP A 109 2.06 -5.28 -1.87
C TRP A 109 3.04 -6.35 -1.43
N SER A 110 2.97 -7.54 -2.03
CA SER A 110 3.89 -8.65 -1.76
C SER A 110 4.61 -9.06 -3.02
N ARG A 111 5.90 -9.38 -2.88
CA ARG A 111 6.68 -9.92 -3.99
C ARG A 111 6.24 -11.36 -4.28
N PRO A 112 5.88 -11.71 -5.53
CA PRO A 112 5.39 -13.04 -5.85
C PRO A 112 6.51 -14.09 -6.00
N ASP A 113 7.77 -13.67 -6.06
CA ASP A 113 8.93 -14.53 -6.31
C ASP A 113 9.52 -15.07 -5.01
N SER A 114 9.35 -16.36 -4.77
CA SER A 114 9.86 -17.08 -3.59
C SER A 114 11.36 -17.35 -3.62
N THR A 115 12.07 -17.06 -4.73
CA THR A 115 13.53 -17.23 -4.84
C THR A 115 14.33 -16.03 -4.32
N LYS A 116 13.63 -14.94 -3.97
CA LYS A 116 14.19 -13.73 -3.37
C LYS A 116 13.68 -13.58 -1.94
N PRO A 117 14.34 -12.76 -1.11
CA PRO A 117 13.75 -12.31 0.16
C PRO A 117 12.32 -11.84 -0.08
N GLU A 118 11.37 -12.39 0.68
CA GLU A 118 10.00 -11.93 0.62
C GLU A 118 9.99 -10.49 1.14
N GLU A 119 9.47 -9.60 0.31
CA GLU A 119 9.43 -8.17 0.56
C GLU A 119 7.98 -7.72 0.47
N GLN A 120 7.57 -6.93 1.45
CA GLN A 120 6.24 -6.37 1.50
C GLN A 120 6.29 -4.87 1.74
N PHE A 121 5.39 -4.15 1.07
CA PHE A 121 5.06 -2.77 1.40
C PHE A 121 3.62 -2.73 1.87
N VAL A 122 3.40 -2.27 3.10
CA VAL A 122 2.08 -2.18 3.72
C VAL A 122 1.71 -0.71 3.87
N TYR A 123 0.68 -0.30 3.15
CA TYR A 123 0.11 1.04 3.17
C TYR A 123 -1.14 1.03 4.05
N THR A 124 -1.14 1.77 5.16
CA THR A 124 -2.31 1.89 6.05
C THR A 124 -2.81 3.32 6.05
N LEU A 125 -4.03 3.52 5.54
CA LEU A 125 -4.63 4.84 5.42
C LEU A 125 -5.51 5.14 6.64
N ASN A 126 -5.11 6.10 7.47
CA ASN A 126 -6.02 6.65 8.46
C ASN A 126 -6.91 7.71 7.80
N ARG A 127 -8.10 7.29 7.35
CA ARG A 127 -9.05 8.17 6.66
C ARG A 127 -9.57 9.32 7.52
N VAL A 128 -9.66 9.12 8.83
CA VAL A 128 -10.14 10.15 9.77
C VAL A 128 -9.09 11.23 9.98
N ALA A 129 -7.85 10.82 10.24
CA ALA A 129 -6.74 11.74 10.45
C ALA A 129 -6.14 12.30 9.14
N GLY A 130 -6.49 11.71 7.99
CA GLY A 130 -5.92 12.07 6.70
C GLY A 130 -4.43 11.75 6.59
N THR A 131 -3.96 10.71 7.30
CA THR A 131 -2.55 10.29 7.32
C THR A 131 -2.37 8.94 6.65
N LEU A 132 -1.18 8.70 6.11
CA LEU A 132 -0.79 7.42 5.52
C LEU A 132 0.42 6.88 6.27
N GLN A 133 0.37 5.62 6.72
CA GLN A 133 1.56 4.90 7.18
C GLN A 133 2.04 3.98 6.07
N ILE A 134 3.36 3.88 5.89
CA ILE A 134 3.99 2.93 4.97
C ILE A 134 5.01 2.15 5.78
N ASP A 135 4.85 0.83 5.79
CA ASP A 135 5.77 -0.09 6.42
C ASP A 135 6.45 -0.94 5.34
N TRP A 136 7.78 -0.99 5.36
CA TRP A 136 8.56 -1.93 4.57
C TRP A 136 8.93 -3.13 5.44
N LEU A 137 8.56 -4.32 5.01
CA LEU A 137 8.88 -5.58 5.67
C LEU A 137 9.74 -6.45 4.77
N ILE A 138 10.67 -7.16 5.39
CA ILE A 138 11.53 -8.13 4.71
C ILE A 138 11.65 -9.43 5.50
N ALA A 139 11.57 -10.53 4.77
CA ALA A 139 11.82 -11.88 5.23
C ALA A 139 13.08 -12.41 4.55
N ARG A 140 13.93 -13.10 5.31
CA ARG A 140 15.17 -13.72 4.82
C ARG A 140 15.18 -15.19 5.23
N ASP A 141 15.73 -16.03 4.37
CA ASP A 141 15.97 -17.45 4.67
C ASP A 141 14.72 -18.22 5.12
N GLY A 142 13.56 -17.89 4.55
CA GLY A 142 12.28 -18.53 4.87
C GLY A 142 11.67 -18.14 6.22
N ALA A 143 12.28 -17.20 6.96
CA ALA A 143 11.70 -16.64 8.18
C ALA A 143 10.50 -15.75 7.86
N ALA A 144 9.69 -15.45 8.88
CA ALA A 144 8.57 -14.51 8.75
C ALA A 144 9.06 -13.08 8.43
N PRO A 145 8.29 -12.28 7.67
CA PRO A 145 8.63 -10.88 7.41
C PRO A 145 8.75 -10.07 8.70
N THR A 146 9.80 -9.27 8.79
CA THR A 146 10.02 -8.35 9.92
C THR A 146 10.06 -6.91 9.44
N LEU A 147 9.61 -5.98 10.27
CA LEU A 147 9.60 -4.55 9.95
C LEU A 147 11.03 -4.02 9.77
N GLY A 148 11.34 -3.53 8.57
CA GLY A 148 12.62 -2.92 8.22
C GLY A 148 12.62 -1.42 8.47
N ASP A 149 11.60 -0.71 7.99
CA ASP A 149 11.37 0.71 8.24
C ASP A 149 9.88 1.05 8.32
N ARG A 150 9.61 2.28 8.78
CA ARG A 150 8.28 2.88 8.84
C ARG A 150 8.34 4.34 8.46
N LEU A 151 7.41 4.76 7.62
CA LEU A 151 7.11 6.15 7.28
C LEU A 151 5.71 6.52 7.78
N THR A 152 5.58 7.73 8.31
CA THR A 152 4.29 8.37 8.59
C THR A 152 4.16 9.61 7.73
N CYS A 153 3.17 9.62 6.87
CA CYS A 153 2.94 10.60 5.83
C CYS A 153 1.72 11.46 6.13
N ARG A 154 1.84 12.75 5.80
CA ARG A 154 0.78 13.75 5.89
C ARG A 154 0.62 14.44 4.54
N ARG A 155 -0.58 14.89 4.23
CA ARG A 155 -0.87 15.68 3.02
C ARG A 155 0.04 16.91 2.96
N ARG A 156 0.54 17.21 1.77
CA ARG A 156 1.26 18.45 1.44
C ARG A 156 0.32 19.49 0.85
#